data_AF-A0AAF0PY54-F1
#
_entry.id   AF-A0AAF0PY54-F1
#
_cell.length_a   1.000
_cell.length_b   1.000
_cell.length_c   1.000
_cell.angle_alpha   90.00
_cell.angle_beta   90.00
_cell.angle_gamma   90.00
#
_symmetry.space_group_name_H-M   'P 1'
#
loop_
_entity.id
_entity.type
_entity.pdbx_description
1 polymer ?
#
loop_
_entity_poly.entity_id
_entity_poly.type
_entity_poly.pdbx_seq_one_letter_code
_entity_poly.pdbx_strand_id
1 'polypeptide(L)'
;VAKGFGIRKGAKTYNINKEVTRRLFLCSCEGQSDKLSLFQERKQQRLEYRCGCMARIKFKISNEIWKVCEFNDVHSHPMIEENLKHFIQSGRKITSATKRILDFMVDADIRTKKVV
;
A
#
# COMPACT_ATOMS: atom_id res chain seq x y z
N VAL A 1 3.18 -16.55 -1.46
CA VAL A 1 2.92 -16.20 -0.04
C VAL A 1 3.13 -14.71 0.15
N ALA A 2 2.08 -13.94 0.51
CA ALA A 2 2.24 -12.53 0.87
C ALA A 2 2.85 -12.45 2.28
N LYS A 3 3.99 -11.77 2.44
CA LYS A 3 4.78 -11.69 3.68
C LYS A 3 4.14 -10.89 4.83
N GLY A 4 2.84 -10.61 4.78
CA GLY A 4 2.13 -9.97 5.90
C GLY A 4 2.44 -8.47 6.09
N PHE A 5 2.85 -7.74 5.05
CA PHE A 5 2.98 -6.29 5.16
C PHE A 5 2.43 -5.58 3.91
N GLY A 6 2.04 -4.32 4.08
CA GLY A 6 1.59 -3.47 2.99
C GLY A 6 2.73 -2.72 2.30
N ILE A 7 2.58 -2.46 1.01
CA ILE A 7 3.54 -1.68 0.21
C ILE A 7 2.90 -0.35 -0.20
N ARG A 8 3.64 0.74 -0.02
CA ARG A 8 3.31 2.08 -0.51
C ARG A 8 4.26 2.50 -1.62
N LYS A 9 3.70 3.12 -2.66
CA LYS A 9 4.46 3.76 -3.73
C LYS A 9 5.05 5.07 -3.19
N GLY A 10 6.38 5.17 -3.13
CA GLY A 10 7.10 6.37 -2.73
C GLY A 10 7.37 7.32 -3.88
N ALA A 11 8.43 8.12 -3.74
CA ALA A 11 8.86 9.10 -4.73
C ALA A 11 9.24 8.48 -6.09
N LYS A 12 9.19 9.31 -7.13
CA LYS A 12 9.70 9.02 -8.48
C LYS A 12 10.69 10.10 -8.87
N THR A 13 11.74 9.70 -9.58
CA THR A 13 12.63 10.63 -10.26
C THR A 13 12.48 10.41 -11.76
N TYR A 14 12.51 11.51 -12.51
CA TYR A 14 12.34 11.54 -13.95
C TYR A 14 13.61 12.09 -14.62
N ASN A 15 13.89 11.67 -15.86
CA ASN A 15 14.88 12.34 -16.70
C ASN A 15 14.25 13.53 -17.47
N ILE A 16 15.07 14.19 -18.29
CA ILE A 16 14.64 15.28 -19.19
C ILE A 16 13.52 14.84 -20.16
N ASN A 17 13.50 13.56 -20.53
CA ASN A 17 12.50 12.96 -21.44
C ASN A 17 11.21 12.55 -20.71
N LYS A 18 11.06 12.87 -19.42
CA LYS A 18 9.93 12.49 -18.56
C LYS A 18 9.78 10.98 -18.34
N GLU A 19 10.84 10.22 -18.57
CA GLU A 19 10.90 8.79 -18.27
C GLU A 19 11.31 8.59 -16.81
N VAL A 20 10.74 7.57 -16.16
CA VAL A 20 11.06 7.27 -14.76
C VAL A 20 12.46 6.67 -14.68
N THR A 21 13.37 7.34 -14.00
CA THR A 21 14.75 6.86 -13.77
C THR A 21 14.95 6.23 -12.40
N ARG A 22 14.10 6.59 -11.43
CA ARG A 22 14.13 5.99 -10.10
C ARG A 22 12.73 5.78 -9.54
N ARG A 23 12.55 4.65 -8.86
CA ARG A 23 11.28 4.32 -8.20
C ARG A 23 11.53 3.80 -6.79
N LEU A 24 10.89 4.45 -5.82
CA LEU A 24 10.92 4.03 -4.42
C LEU A 24 9.62 3.30 -4.05
N PHE A 25 9.77 2.16 -3.36
CA PHE A 25 8.69 1.47 -2.66
C PHE A 25 9.02 1.40 -1.18
N LEU A 26 8.01 1.58 -0.35
CA LEU A 26 8.11 1.73 1.09
C LEU A 26 7.16 0.75 1.77
N CYS A 27 7.46 0.37 3.01
CA CYS A 27 6.45 -0.22 3.86
C CYS A 27 5.25 0.72 4.05
N SER A 28 4.03 0.17 4.17
CA SER A 28 2.84 0.95 4.52
C SER A 28 2.99 1.72 5.83
N CYS A 29 3.76 1.16 6.77
CA CYS A 29 4.03 1.73 8.08
C CYS A 29 5.23 2.71 8.11
N GLU A 30 5.79 3.07 6.96
CA GLU A 30 6.87 4.07 6.86
C GLU A 30 6.39 5.48 7.20
N GLY A 31 7.24 6.23 7.90
CA GLY A 31 6.97 7.56 8.43
C GLY A 31 6.25 7.54 9.78
N GLN A 32 6.01 8.71 10.38
CA GLN A 32 5.24 8.84 11.62
C GLN A 32 3.84 9.36 11.32
N SER A 33 2.82 8.83 11.99
CA SER A 33 1.47 9.43 11.97
C SER A 33 1.35 10.47 13.09
N ASP A 34 0.75 11.62 12.80
CA ASP A 34 0.43 12.63 13.81
C ASP A 34 -0.51 12.05 14.86
N LYS A 35 -0.18 12.24 16.13
CA LYS A 35 -0.83 11.59 17.30
C LYS A 35 -2.23 12.14 17.65
N LEU A 36 -2.73 13.15 16.94
CA LEU A 36 -3.82 14.01 17.42
C LEU A 36 -5.08 14.00 16.55
N SER A 37 -5.27 13.03 15.65
CA SER A 37 -6.46 13.01 14.79
C SER A 37 -7.48 11.95 15.21
N LEU A 38 -8.76 12.30 15.28
CA LEU A 38 -9.89 11.34 15.41
C LEU A 38 -9.90 10.26 14.30
N PHE A 39 -9.19 10.52 13.20
CA PHE A 39 -8.97 9.57 12.10
C PHE A 39 -7.98 8.46 12.44
N GLN A 40 -7.25 8.55 13.55
CA GLN A 40 -6.19 7.62 13.90
C GLN A 40 -6.73 6.28 14.37
N GLU A 41 -7.82 6.24 15.13
CA GLU A 41 -8.52 5.01 15.48
C GLU A 41 -9.00 4.27 14.23
N ARG A 42 -9.61 5.00 13.28
CA ARG A 42 -10.03 4.41 11.98
C ARG A 42 -8.85 3.88 11.18
N LYS A 43 -7.71 4.59 11.18
CA LYS A 43 -6.48 4.12 10.52
C LYS A 43 -5.91 2.89 11.21
N GLN A 44 -5.95 2.82 12.54
CA GLN A 44 -5.46 1.68 13.30
C GLN A 44 -6.32 0.44 13.04
N GLN A 45 -7.65 0.57 13.06
CA GLN A 45 -8.58 -0.50 12.69
C GLN A 45 -8.33 -1.01 11.25
N ARG A 46 -7.86 -0.14 10.35
CA ARG A 46 -7.55 -0.50 8.95
C ARG A 46 -6.10 -0.91 8.72
N LEU A 47 -5.26 -0.96 9.77
CA LEU A 47 -3.81 -1.21 9.69
C LEU A 47 -3.07 -0.20 8.79
N GLU A 48 -3.55 1.04 8.77
CA GLU A 48 -3.02 2.17 7.98
C GLU A 48 -2.16 3.13 8.83
N TYR A 49 -1.76 2.73 10.04
CA TYR A 49 -0.91 3.55 10.90
C TYR A 49 0.57 3.47 10.48
N ARG A 50 1.28 4.60 10.63
CA ARG A 50 2.71 4.72 10.34
C ARG A 50 3.49 4.81 11.65
N CYS A 51 4.43 3.90 11.84
CA CYS A 51 5.18 3.68 13.09
C CYS A 51 6.70 3.91 12.93
N GLY A 52 7.12 4.60 11.87
CA GLY A 52 8.52 4.85 11.57
C GLY A 52 9.23 3.66 10.95
N CYS A 53 8.52 2.76 10.26
CA CYS A 53 9.16 1.63 9.59
C CYS A 53 10.11 2.10 8.49
N MET A 54 11.34 1.57 8.46
CA MET A 54 12.37 1.97 7.50
C MET A 54 12.54 0.99 6.34
N ALA A 55 11.75 -0.09 6.31
CA ALA A 55 11.76 -1.07 5.23
C ALA A 55 11.38 -0.39 3.90
N ARG A 56 12.27 -0.51 2.91
CA ARG A 56 12.13 0.12 1.60
C ARG A 56 12.99 -0.57 0.54
N ILE A 57 12.57 -0.40 -0.71
CA ILE A 57 13.36 -0.79 -1.87
C ILE A 57 13.33 0.31 -2.91
N LYS A 58 14.50 0.68 -3.43
CA LYS A 58 14.66 1.69 -4.45
C LYS A 58 15.29 1.07 -5.68
N PHE A 59 14.66 1.35 -6.81
CA PHE A 59 15.14 0.94 -8.11
C PHE A 59 15.73 2.14 -8.86
N LYS A 60 16.84 1.89 -9.54
CA LYS A 60 17.33 2.70 -10.66
C LYS A 60 16.90 2.00 -11.95
N ILE A 61 16.35 2.77 -12.87
CA ILE A 61 15.82 2.30 -14.15
C ILE A 61 16.67 2.94 -15.24
N SER A 62 17.23 2.10 -16.12
CA SER A 62 18.06 2.52 -17.25
C SER A 62 17.87 1.54 -18.40
N ASN A 63 17.52 2.02 -19.58
CA ASN A 63 17.26 1.19 -20.77
C ASN A 63 16.31 0.03 -20.44
N GLU A 64 15.20 0.34 -19.77
CA GLU A 64 14.18 -0.62 -19.30
C GLU A 64 14.65 -1.66 -18.27
N ILE A 65 15.94 -1.67 -17.92
CA ILE A 65 16.50 -2.56 -16.88
C ILE A 65 16.32 -1.91 -15.52
N TRP A 66 15.68 -2.65 -14.61
CA TRP A 66 15.49 -2.27 -13.22
C TRP A 66 16.60 -2.86 -12.36
N LYS A 67 17.39 -2.00 -11.71
CA LYS A 67 18.45 -2.39 -10.77
C LYS A 67 18.09 -1.91 -9.37
N VAL A 68 18.21 -2.78 -8.37
CA VAL A 68 18.09 -2.38 -6.97
C VAL A 68 19.31 -1.53 -6.62
N CYS A 69 19.09 -0.30 -6.16
CA CYS A 69 20.16 0.59 -5.71
C CYS A 69 20.12 0.85 -4.20
N GLU A 70 19.01 0.52 -3.54
CA GLU A 70 18.85 0.65 -2.11
C GLU A 70 17.83 -0.39 -1.65
N PHE A 71 18.16 -1.12 -0.59
CA PHE A 71 17.30 -2.15 -0.04
C PHE A 71 17.45 -2.21 1.48
N ASN A 72 16.33 -2.15 2.17
CA ASN A 72 16.22 -2.40 3.59
C ASN A 72 14.97 -3.25 3.82
N ASP A 73 15.15 -4.47 4.31
CA ASP A 73 14.07 -5.41 4.64
C ASP A 73 13.75 -5.46 6.13
N VAL A 74 14.41 -4.64 6.94
CA VAL A 74 14.18 -4.60 8.39
C VAL A 74 12.88 -3.86 8.69
N HIS A 75 11.92 -4.59 9.25
CA HIS A 75 10.64 -4.05 9.72
C HIS A 75 10.69 -3.78 11.23
N SER A 76 10.21 -2.62 11.65
CA SER A 76 10.09 -2.24 13.07
C SER A 76 8.71 -2.54 13.67
N HIS A 77 7.91 -3.38 12.99
CA HIS A 77 6.57 -3.78 13.41
C HIS A 77 6.35 -5.26 13.09
N PRO A 78 5.44 -5.95 13.79
CA PRO A 78 5.09 -7.32 13.47
C PRO A 78 4.46 -7.41 12.07
N MET A 79 4.62 -8.59 11.46
CA MET A 79 3.88 -8.92 10.24
C MET A 79 2.40 -9.13 10.59
N ILE A 80 1.54 -8.72 9.66
CA ILE A 80 0.10 -8.86 9.74
C ILE A 80 -0.26 -10.34 9.61
N GLU A 81 -1.06 -10.81 10.58
CA GLU A 81 -1.59 -12.16 10.64
C GLU A 81 -2.44 -12.50 9.41
N GLU A 82 -2.54 -13.79 9.10
CA GLU A 82 -3.20 -14.28 7.88
C GLU A 82 -4.68 -13.90 7.79
N ASN A 83 -5.42 -14.07 8.87
CA ASN A 83 -6.81 -13.64 9.03
C ASN A 83 -6.99 -12.13 8.80
N LEU A 84 -5.96 -11.31 9.02
CA LEU A 84 -6.00 -9.85 8.89
C LEU A 84 -5.42 -9.34 7.55
N LYS A 85 -4.87 -10.21 6.70
CA LYS A 85 -4.26 -9.80 5.40
C LYS A 85 -5.22 -9.04 4.49
N HIS A 86 -6.53 -9.27 4.59
CA HIS A 86 -7.55 -8.56 3.82
C HIS A 86 -7.66 -7.06 4.18
N PHE A 87 -7.12 -6.64 5.33
CA PHE A 87 -7.00 -5.24 5.70
C PHE A 87 -5.85 -4.52 4.98
N ILE A 88 -4.89 -5.25 4.41
CA ILE A 88 -3.75 -4.66 3.70
C ILE A 88 -4.23 -3.96 2.43
N GLN A 89 -4.18 -2.62 2.42
CA GLN A 89 -4.68 -1.82 1.31
C GLN A 89 -4.02 -2.18 -0.04
N SER A 90 -2.71 -2.45 -0.06
CA SER A 90 -2.00 -2.85 -1.29
C SER A 90 -2.43 -4.22 -1.84
N GLY A 91 -3.08 -5.04 -1.02
CA GLY A 91 -3.65 -6.34 -1.41
C GLY A 91 -5.10 -6.26 -1.90
N ARG A 92 -5.81 -5.15 -1.65
CA ARG A 92 -7.20 -4.94 -2.07
C ARG A 92 -7.28 -4.63 -3.57
N LYS A 93 -7.11 -5.64 -4.42
CA LYS A 93 -7.42 -5.55 -5.86
C LYS A 93 -8.84 -6.01 -6.11
N ILE A 94 -9.59 -5.21 -6.87
CA ILE A 94 -10.88 -5.66 -7.42
C ILE A 94 -10.57 -6.66 -8.53
N THR A 95 -10.83 -7.93 -8.26
CA THR A 95 -10.83 -9.01 -9.25
C THR A 95 -12.10 -8.95 -10.10
N SER A 96 -12.09 -9.59 -11.27
CA SER A 96 -13.28 -9.73 -12.11
C SER A 96 -14.44 -10.41 -11.36
N ALA A 97 -14.14 -11.43 -10.54
CA ALA A 97 -15.12 -12.10 -9.69
C ALA A 97 -15.74 -11.15 -8.66
N THR A 98 -14.92 -10.39 -7.93
CA THR A 98 -15.43 -9.39 -6.97
C THR A 98 -16.20 -8.26 -7.65
N LYS A 99 -15.82 -7.88 -8.88
CA LYS A 99 -16.58 -6.91 -9.67
C LYS A 99 -17.97 -7.45 -10.01
N ARG A 100 -18.07 -8.69 -10.48
CA ARG A 100 -19.34 -9.32 -10.80
C ARG A 100 -20.28 -9.42 -9.59
N ILE A 101 -19.73 -9.72 -8.40
CA ILE A 101 -20.51 -9.71 -7.15
C ILE A 101 -21.03 -8.30 -6.84
N LEU A 102 -20.20 -7.27 -7.01
CA LEU A 102 -20.61 -5.88 -6.84
C LEU A 102 -21.72 -5.50 -7.83
N ASP A 103 -21.62 -5.94 -9.09
CA ASP A 103 -22.64 -5.71 -10.11
C ASP A 103 -23.98 -6.34 -9.68
N PHE A 104 -23.99 -7.59 -9.21
CA PHE A 104 -25.19 -8.24 -8.67
C PHE A 104 -25.77 -7.54 -7.43
N MET A 105 -24.91 -7.03 -6.54
CA MET A 105 -25.36 -6.25 -5.37
C MET A 105 -26.07 -4.96 -5.79
N VAL A 106 -25.57 -4.30 -6.83
CA VAL A 106 -26.19 -3.09 -7.40
C VAL A 106 -27.53 -3.43 -8.07
N ASP A 107 -27.60 -4.54 -8.82
CA ASP A 107 -28.84 -5.02 -9.44
C ASP A 107 -29.91 -5.36 -8.39
N ALA A 108 -29.50 -5.84 -7.21
CA ALA A 108 -30.36 -6.08 -6.06
C ALA A 108 -30.64 -4.82 -5.20
N ASP A 109 -30.26 -3.64 -5.68
CA ASP A 109 -30.38 -2.34 -5.00
C ASP A 109 -29.66 -2.22 -3.64
N ILE A 110 -28.69 -3.10 -3.38
CA ILE A 110 -27.80 -3.03 -2.21
C ILE A 110 -26.63 -2.08 -2.52
N ARG A 111 -26.89 -0.79 -2.35
CA ARG A 111 -25.91 0.27 -2.66
C ARG A 111 -25.05 0.62 -1.45
N THR A 112 -23.77 0.89 -1.69
CA THR A 112 -22.89 1.45 -0.66
C THR A 112 -23.30 2.88 -0.33
N LYS A 113 -23.49 3.21 0.95
CA LYS A 113 -23.64 4.62 1.36
C LYS A 113 -22.32 5.36 1.20
N LYS A 114 -22.35 6.53 0.55
CA LYS A 114 -21.24 7.48 0.67
C LYS A 114 -21.22 7.97 2.11
N VAL A 115 -20.13 7.67 2.81
CA VAL A 115 -19.81 8.37 4.05
C VAL A 115 -19.22 9.72 3.62
N VAL A 116 -19.99 10.79 3.83
CA VAL A 116 -19.50 12.18 3.74
C VAL A 116 -18.69 12.48 5.00
#